data_AF-A0A9E1JWV7-F1
#
_entry.id   AF-A0A9E1JWV7-F1
#
_cell.length_a   1.000
_cell.length_b   1.000
_cell.length_c   1.000
_cell.angle_alpha   90.00
_cell.angle_beta   90.00
_cell.angle_gamma   90.00
#
_symmetry.space_group_name_H-M   'P 1'
#
loop_
_entity.id
_entity.type
_entity.pdbx_description
1 polymer ?
#
loop_
_entity_poly.entity_id
_entity_poly.type
_entity_poly.pdbx_seq_one_letter_code
_entity_poly.pdbx_strand_id
1 'polypeptide(L)'
;MPKKTLNTLIHCLICTSIFILPLIVSQPSISANENTDEEKVGELIYNHEVVYACTGWLNPDKDQDETSIQLHKFICGVYLGMVQEQNQYHQHFIEYFTEKEDKEMVDFADVYELTGCNIGGLSHREFGQLYLDFMKNNEDIMDYNFYGSLHGTLKPYCNSLRDKSIDFYLNESGDRRRI
;
A
#
# COMPACT_ATOMS: atom_id res chain seq x y z
N MET A 1 6.23 -61.37 36.21
CA MET A 1 6.72 -60.59 35.05
C MET A 1 5.66 -59.58 34.61
N PRO A 2 5.76 -58.27 34.95
CA PRO A 2 4.79 -57.27 34.49
C PRO A 2 5.39 -55.96 33.92
N LYS A 3 6.70 -55.89 33.61
CA LYS A 3 7.34 -54.64 33.15
C LYS A 3 7.19 -54.35 31.65
N LYS A 4 6.93 -55.38 30.81
CA LYS A 4 6.83 -55.21 29.35
C LYS A 4 5.48 -54.65 28.88
N THR A 5 4.40 -54.92 29.61
CA THR A 5 3.03 -54.49 29.24
C THR A 5 2.76 -53.02 29.57
N LEU A 6 3.38 -52.47 30.62
CA LEU A 6 3.17 -51.08 31.03
C LEU A 6 3.80 -50.09 30.04
N ASN A 7 4.95 -50.43 29.43
CA ASN A 7 5.65 -49.55 28.50
C ASN A 7 4.91 -49.42 27.15
N THR A 8 4.25 -50.48 26.70
CA THR A 8 3.45 -50.47 25.46
C THR A 8 2.16 -49.64 25.62
N LEU A 9 1.54 -49.67 26.81
CA LEU A 9 0.35 -48.87 27.11
C LEU A 9 0.66 -47.37 27.15
N ILE A 10 1.80 -46.97 27.73
CA ILE A 10 2.23 -45.57 27.78
C ILE A 10 2.59 -45.04 26.38
N HIS A 11 3.25 -45.84 25.53
CA HIS A 11 3.54 -45.44 24.15
C HIS A 11 2.28 -45.33 23.28
N CYS A 12 1.28 -46.20 23.47
CA CYS A 12 -0.01 -46.06 22.76
C CYS A 12 -0.79 -44.81 23.19
N LEU A 13 -0.75 -44.41 24.47
CA LEU A 13 -1.43 -43.21 24.99
C LEU A 13 -0.77 -41.89 24.56
N ILE A 14 0.56 -41.87 24.42
CA ILE A 14 1.30 -40.69 23.98
C ILE A 14 1.19 -40.52 22.45
N CYS A 15 1.26 -41.60 21.67
CA CYS A 15 1.08 -41.50 20.22
C CYS A 15 -0.35 -41.12 19.83
N THR A 16 -1.37 -41.61 20.54
CA THR A 16 -2.77 -41.25 20.23
C THR A 16 -3.08 -39.79 20.55
N SER A 17 -2.50 -39.20 21.60
CA SER A 17 -2.70 -37.77 21.91
C SER A 17 -2.03 -36.84 20.90
N ILE A 18 -0.90 -37.21 20.32
CA ILE A 18 -0.22 -36.42 19.26
C ILE A 18 -0.97 -36.48 17.93
N PHE A 19 -1.66 -37.60 17.62
CA PHE A 19 -2.42 -37.73 16.37
C PHE A 19 -3.86 -37.17 16.43
N ILE A 20 -4.41 -36.92 17.63
CA ILE A 20 -5.80 -36.40 17.77
C ILE A 20 -5.82 -34.88 18.00
N LEU A 21 -4.76 -34.28 18.56
CA LEU A 21 -4.72 -32.82 18.73
C LEU A 21 -4.83 -31.99 17.43
N PRO A 22 -4.31 -32.41 16.25
CA PRO A 22 -4.50 -31.66 15.02
C PRO A 22 -5.93 -31.76 14.46
N LEU A 23 -6.77 -32.69 14.95
CA LEU A 23 -8.16 -32.85 14.51
C LEU A 23 -9.15 -31.97 15.28
N ILE A 24 -8.76 -31.43 16.44
CA ILE A 24 -9.59 -30.53 17.25
C ILE A 24 -9.21 -29.06 17.04
N VAL A 25 -8.02 -28.79 16.49
CA VAL A 25 -7.77 -27.51 15.84
C VAL A 25 -8.51 -27.55 14.52
N SER A 26 -9.78 -27.19 14.57
CA SER A 26 -10.48 -26.72 13.38
C SER A 26 -9.60 -25.66 12.74
N GLN A 27 -8.89 -26.03 11.67
CA GLN A 27 -8.57 -25.05 10.65
C GLN A 27 -9.88 -24.33 10.36
N PRO A 28 -9.90 -22.99 10.21
CA PRO A 28 -11.04 -22.35 9.62
C PRO A 28 -11.17 -22.97 8.23
N SER A 29 -12.00 -24.00 8.13
CA SER A 29 -12.50 -24.46 6.87
C SER A 29 -13.41 -23.33 6.44
N ILE A 30 -12.85 -22.49 5.57
CA ILE A 30 -13.67 -21.78 4.61
C ILE A 30 -14.46 -22.91 3.94
N SER A 31 -15.69 -23.13 4.42
CA SER A 31 -16.62 -23.98 3.71
C SER A 31 -16.71 -23.34 2.34
N ALA A 32 -16.11 -23.99 1.35
CA ALA A 32 -16.28 -23.66 -0.05
C ALA A 32 -17.77 -23.80 -0.34
N ASN A 33 -18.50 -22.71 -0.11
CA ASN A 33 -19.78 -22.51 -0.74
C ASN A 33 -19.42 -22.33 -2.21
N GLU A 34 -19.82 -23.28 -3.06
CA GLU A 34 -19.68 -23.25 -4.51
C GLU A 34 -20.55 -22.14 -5.14
N ASN A 35 -20.39 -20.91 -4.66
CA ASN A 35 -20.50 -19.73 -5.49
C ASN A 35 -19.06 -19.28 -5.69
N THR A 36 -18.34 -19.96 -6.58
CA THR A 36 -17.01 -19.53 -7.01
C THR A 36 -17.18 -18.29 -7.89
N ASP A 37 -17.41 -17.14 -7.25
CA ASP A 37 -16.77 -15.93 -7.73
C ASP A 37 -15.27 -16.21 -7.57
N GLU A 38 -14.64 -16.75 -8.63
CA GLU A 38 -13.19 -16.95 -8.67
C GLU A 38 -12.58 -15.59 -8.34
N GLU A 39 -11.96 -15.47 -7.16
CA GLU A 39 -11.17 -14.30 -6.80
C GLU A 39 -10.12 -14.12 -7.89
N LYS A 40 -10.30 -13.09 -8.73
CA LYS A 40 -9.37 -12.76 -9.79
C LYS A 40 -8.15 -12.11 -9.14
N VAL A 41 -7.25 -12.96 -8.66
CA VAL A 41 -5.94 -12.54 -8.18
C VAL A 41 -5.25 -11.77 -9.31
N GLY A 42 -4.87 -10.51 -9.04
CA GLY A 42 -4.26 -9.62 -10.03
C GLY A 42 -5.18 -8.53 -10.60
N GLU A 43 -6.38 -8.35 -10.07
CA GLU A 43 -7.17 -7.15 -10.37
C GLU A 43 -6.50 -5.87 -9.86
N LEU A 44 -6.71 -4.79 -10.62
CA LEU A 44 -6.21 -3.47 -10.28
C LEU A 44 -6.96 -2.93 -9.06
N ILE A 45 -6.24 -2.19 -8.22
CA ILE A 45 -6.86 -1.44 -7.12
C ILE A 45 -7.52 -0.19 -7.70
N TYR A 46 -8.81 -0.01 -7.41
CA TYR A 46 -9.59 1.12 -7.88
C TYR A 46 -9.70 2.21 -6.80
N ASN A 47 -9.95 3.44 -7.25
CA ASN A 47 -10.06 4.57 -6.34
C ASN A 47 -11.17 4.40 -5.30
N HIS A 48 -12.33 3.84 -5.66
CA HIS A 48 -13.44 3.69 -4.72
C HIS A 48 -13.07 2.82 -3.50
N GLU A 49 -12.22 1.81 -3.67
CA GLU A 49 -11.75 0.93 -2.60
C GLU A 49 -10.85 1.68 -1.61
N VAL A 50 -9.92 2.47 -2.16
CA VAL A 50 -8.99 3.28 -1.36
C VAL A 50 -9.72 4.44 -0.70
N VAL A 51 -10.67 5.09 -1.39
CA VAL A 51 -11.52 6.15 -0.83
C VAL A 51 -12.36 5.62 0.32
N TYR A 52 -12.97 4.45 0.16
CA TYR A 52 -13.72 3.79 1.24
C TYR A 52 -12.83 3.58 2.47
N ALA A 53 -11.65 2.98 2.27
CA ALA A 53 -10.71 2.73 3.36
C ALA A 53 -10.22 4.03 4.03
N CYS A 54 -9.82 5.03 3.25
CA CYS A 54 -9.30 6.27 3.81
C CYS A 54 -10.39 7.12 4.47
N THR A 55 -11.62 7.09 3.96
CA THR A 55 -12.77 7.77 4.58
C THR A 55 -13.10 7.15 5.93
N GLY A 56 -13.22 5.82 6.00
CA GLY A 56 -13.48 5.11 7.24
C GLY A 56 -12.38 5.27 8.30
N TRP A 57 -11.18 5.67 7.91
CA TRP A 57 -10.12 6.03 8.85
C TRP A 57 -10.14 7.51 9.25
N LEU A 58 -10.16 8.42 8.28
CA LEU A 58 -9.94 9.84 8.52
C LEU A 58 -11.21 10.59 8.93
N ASN A 59 -12.37 10.12 8.45
CA ASN A 59 -13.69 10.68 8.68
C ASN A 59 -14.67 9.58 9.13
N PRO A 60 -14.40 8.87 10.24
CA PRO A 60 -15.24 7.76 10.67
C PRO A 60 -16.64 8.23 11.05
N ASP A 61 -17.63 7.39 10.73
CA ASP A 61 -19.01 7.63 11.15
C ASP A 61 -19.15 7.53 12.68
N LYS A 62 -20.17 8.19 13.23
CA LYS A 62 -20.36 8.30 14.69
C LYS A 62 -20.60 6.96 15.38
N ASP A 63 -21.16 6.01 14.64
CA ASP A 63 -21.50 4.66 15.08
C ASP A 63 -20.45 3.61 14.65
N GLN A 64 -19.40 4.02 13.93
CA GLN A 64 -18.32 3.12 13.55
C GLN A 64 -17.48 2.73 14.78
N ASP A 65 -17.33 1.41 14.99
CA ASP A 65 -16.57 0.89 16.12
C ASP A 65 -15.05 1.03 15.92
N GLU A 66 -14.29 0.96 17.02
CA GLU A 66 -12.84 1.13 17.00
C GLU A 66 -12.12 0.09 16.13
N THR A 67 -12.61 -1.16 16.09
CA THR A 67 -11.98 -2.22 15.29
C THR A 67 -12.15 -1.94 13.80
N SER A 68 -13.34 -1.49 13.39
CA SER A 68 -13.59 -1.00 12.03
C SER A 68 -12.68 0.18 11.66
N ILE A 69 -12.53 1.18 12.55
CA ILE A 69 -11.61 2.30 12.32
C ILE A 69 -10.16 1.82 12.14
N GLN A 70 -9.67 0.88 12.97
CA GLN A 70 -8.32 0.36 12.83
C GLN A 70 -8.12 -0.46 11.55
N LEU A 71 -9.14 -1.20 11.11
CA LEU A 71 -9.09 -1.92 9.84
C LEU A 71 -9.00 -0.96 8.65
N HIS A 72 -9.87 0.06 8.62
CA HIS A 72 -9.81 1.11 7.60
C HIS A 72 -8.46 1.83 7.58
N LYS A 73 -7.92 2.15 8.77
CA LYS A 73 -6.59 2.73 8.93
C LYS A 73 -5.51 1.84 8.35
N PHE A 74 -5.56 0.53 8.63
CA PHE A 74 -4.60 -0.43 8.12
C PHE A 74 -4.67 -0.50 6.59
N ILE A 75 -5.86 -0.66 6.01
CA ILE A 75 -6.04 -0.78 4.55
C ILE A 75 -5.59 0.49 3.83
N CYS A 76 -6.07 1.67 4.25
CA CYS A 76 -5.64 2.95 3.68
C CYS A 76 -4.13 3.15 3.85
N GLY A 77 -3.60 2.81 5.04
CA GLY A 77 -2.18 2.88 5.34
C GLY A 77 -1.33 1.99 4.43
N VAL A 78 -1.77 0.78 4.10
CA VAL A 78 -1.07 -0.12 3.18
C VAL A 78 -1.01 0.49 1.77
N TYR A 79 -2.14 0.94 1.21
CA TYR A 79 -2.14 1.47 -0.16
C TYR A 79 -1.32 2.75 -0.31
N LEU A 80 -1.46 3.70 0.63
CA LEU A 80 -0.66 4.91 0.62
C LEU A 80 0.82 4.61 0.93
N GLY A 81 1.08 3.69 1.86
CA GLY A 81 2.41 3.25 2.24
C GLY A 81 3.16 2.62 1.07
N MET A 82 2.50 1.80 0.24
CA MET A 82 3.11 1.24 -0.98
C MET A 82 3.64 2.32 -1.93
N VAL A 83 2.94 3.44 -2.05
CA VAL A 83 3.41 4.59 -2.86
C VAL A 83 4.61 5.27 -2.19
N GLN A 84 4.61 5.38 -0.87
CA GLN A 84 5.74 5.95 -0.12
C GLN A 84 7.00 5.08 -0.20
N GLU A 85 6.86 3.77 -0.09
CA GLU A 85 7.96 2.80 -0.29
C GLU A 85 8.51 2.89 -1.72
N GLN A 86 7.63 3.00 -2.72
CA GLN A 86 8.05 3.21 -4.11
C GLN A 86 8.81 4.54 -4.28
N ASN A 87 8.36 5.62 -3.64
CA ASN A 87 9.09 6.88 -3.62
C ASN A 87 10.47 6.72 -2.95
N GLN A 88 10.57 6.03 -1.81
CA GLN A 88 11.85 5.79 -1.16
C GLN A 88 12.82 5.00 -2.05
N TYR A 89 12.33 3.95 -2.71
CA TYR A 89 13.12 3.21 -3.71
C TYR A 89 13.62 4.14 -4.82
N HIS A 90 12.73 4.99 -5.35
CA HIS A 90 13.08 5.95 -6.39
C HIS A 90 14.16 6.96 -5.93
N GLN A 91 14.05 7.48 -4.70
CA GLN A 91 15.07 8.38 -4.15
C GLN A 91 16.42 7.68 -3.97
N HIS A 92 16.43 6.44 -3.47
CA HIS A 92 17.67 5.66 -3.33
C HIS A 92 18.29 5.30 -4.68
N PHE A 93 17.47 5.06 -5.71
CA PHE A 93 17.95 4.85 -7.07
C PHE A 93 18.71 6.09 -7.58
N ILE A 94 18.12 7.28 -7.43
CA ILE A 94 18.77 8.55 -7.81
C ILE A 94 20.07 8.75 -7.03
N GLU A 95 20.03 8.57 -5.71
CA GLU A 95 21.19 8.72 -4.82
C GLU A 95 22.34 7.81 -5.25
N TYR A 96 22.07 6.51 -5.42
CA TYR A 96 23.05 5.51 -5.81
C TYR A 96 23.74 5.86 -7.14
N PHE A 97 22.96 6.18 -8.18
CA PHE A 97 23.55 6.47 -9.50
C PHE A 97 24.21 7.85 -9.57
N THR A 98 23.76 8.80 -8.74
CA THR A 98 24.47 10.08 -8.56
C THR A 98 25.85 9.86 -7.96
N GLU A 99 25.98 9.03 -6.92
CA GLU A 99 27.27 8.67 -6.31
C GLU A 99 28.20 7.91 -7.26
N LYS A 100 27.64 7.20 -8.24
CA LYS A 100 28.38 6.50 -9.29
C LYS A 100 28.74 7.38 -10.50
N GLU A 101 28.33 8.64 -10.49
CA GLU A 101 28.47 9.57 -11.62
C GLU A 101 27.80 9.04 -12.92
N ASP A 102 26.81 8.16 -12.79
CA ASP A 102 26.08 7.55 -13.91
C ASP A 102 24.88 8.42 -14.30
N LYS A 103 25.16 9.42 -15.16
CA LYS A 103 24.16 10.41 -15.58
C LYS A 103 23.00 9.80 -16.36
N GLU A 104 23.24 8.75 -17.14
CA GLU A 104 22.18 8.11 -17.93
C GLU A 104 21.11 7.53 -17.02
N MET A 105 21.52 6.86 -15.93
CA MET A 105 20.58 6.29 -14.97
C MET A 105 19.87 7.37 -14.15
N VAL A 106 20.56 8.45 -13.78
CA VAL A 106 19.92 9.59 -13.11
C VAL A 106 18.87 10.24 -14.02
N ASP A 107 19.16 10.43 -15.30
CA ASP A 107 18.20 11.00 -16.26
C ASP A 107 17.03 10.03 -16.52
N PHE A 108 17.28 8.71 -16.51
CA PHE A 108 16.23 7.71 -16.59
C PHE A 108 15.25 7.79 -15.42
N ALA A 109 15.71 8.14 -14.22
CA ALA A 109 14.86 8.30 -13.04
C ALA A 109 13.73 9.32 -13.29
N ASP A 110 14.05 10.48 -13.87
CA ASP A 110 13.06 11.54 -14.17
C ASP A 110 11.92 11.06 -15.09
N VAL A 111 12.12 9.99 -15.87
CA VAL A 111 11.12 9.48 -16.83
C VAL A 111 10.05 8.61 -16.17
N TYR A 112 10.39 7.88 -15.09
CA TYR A 112 9.46 6.95 -14.43
C TYR A 112 9.01 7.40 -13.03
N GLU A 113 9.31 8.64 -12.64
CA GLU A 113 8.86 9.23 -11.38
C GLU A 113 7.32 9.25 -11.27
N LEU A 114 6.78 8.48 -10.32
CA LEU A 114 5.33 8.33 -10.12
C LEU A 114 4.72 9.50 -9.34
N THR A 115 5.43 10.00 -8.33
CA THR A 115 4.91 10.98 -7.35
C THR A 115 5.11 12.42 -7.80
N GLY A 116 5.98 12.67 -8.78
CA GLY A 116 6.33 13.98 -9.33
C GLY A 116 7.14 14.89 -8.41
N CYS A 117 7.41 14.43 -7.19
CA CYS A 117 8.40 14.99 -6.28
C CYS A 117 8.76 13.95 -5.20
N ASN A 118 9.81 14.22 -4.41
CA ASN A 118 10.12 13.44 -3.22
C ASN A 118 9.05 13.69 -2.12
N ILE A 119 8.27 12.66 -1.80
CA ILE A 119 7.21 12.70 -0.77
C ILE A 119 7.66 12.13 0.59
N GLY A 120 8.96 11.95 0.82
CA GLY A 120 9.48 11.36 2.07
C GLY A 120 9.14 12.14 3.33
N GLY A 121 8.81 13.44 3.20
CA GLY A 121 8.36 14.28 4.31
C GLY A 121 6.85 14.23 4.60
N LEU A 122 6.06 13.50 3.80
CA LEU A 122 4.61 13.44 3.94
C LEU A 122 4.20 12.32 4.91
N SER A 123 3.39 12.62 5.93
CA SER A 123 2.83 11.56 6.78
C SER A 123 1.71 10.80 6.07
N HIS A 124 1.46 9.54 6.45
CA HIS A 124 0.34 8.75 5.92
C HIS A 124 -1.02 9.47 6.08
N ARG A 125 -1.20 10.20 7.19
CA ARG A 125 -2.43 10.95 7.45
C ARG A 125 -2.57 12.13 6.49
N GLU A 126 -1.51 12.91 6.28
CA GLU A 126 -1.52 14.03 5.33
C GLU A 126 -1.72 13.55 3.89
N PHE A 127 -1.08 12.44 3.54
CA PHE A 127 -1.29 11.81 2.23
C PHE A 127 -2.75 11.36 2.06
N GLY A 128 -3.32 10.68 3.05
CA GLY A 128 -4.72 10.28 3.01
C GLY A 128 -5.66 11.48 2.88
N GLN A 129 -5.36 12.60 3.56
CA GLN A 129 -6.15 13.81 3.41
C GLN A 129 -6.06 14.39 1.99
N LEU A 130 -4.85 14.51 1.43
CA LEU A 130 -4.66 14.97 0.04
C LEU A 130 -5.41 14.09 -0.95
N TYR A 131 -5.40 12.77 -0.73
CA TYR A 131 -6.11 11.81 -1.57
C TYR A 131 -7.61 12.01 -1.50
N LEU A 132 -8.20 12.10 -0.30
CA LEU A 132 -9.63 12.35 -0.16
C LEU A 132 -10.05 13.72 -0.71
N ASP A 133 -9.23 14.76 -0.52
CA ASP A 133 -9.50 16.11 -1.05
C ASP A 133 -9.47 16.13 -2.58
N PHE A 134 -8.55 15.38 -3.20
CA PHE A 134 -8.52 15.20 -4.65
C PHE A 134 -9.76 14.45 -5.13
N MET A 135 -10.08 13.31 -4.54
CA MET A 135 -11.20 12.47 -4.97
C MET A 135 -12.56 13.14 -4.80
N LYS A 136 -12.74 13.99 -3.79
CA LYS A 136 -13.96 14.79 -3.61
C LYS A 136 -14.29 15.68 -4.80
N ASN A 137 -13.28 16.14 -5.53
CA ASN A 137 -13.47 17.00 -6.70
C ASN A 137 -13.41 16.22 -8.03
N ASN A 138 -13.22 14.90 -7.97
CA ASN A 138 -13.02 14.02 -9.13
C ASN A 138 -13.76 12.69 -8.90
N GLU A 139 -15.06 12.75 -8.63
CA GLU A 139 -15.89 11.55 -8.41
C GLU A 139 -16.04 10.69 -9.69
N ASP A 140 -15.84 11.28 -10.86
CA ASP A 140 -15.94 10.62 -12.18
C ASP A 140 -14.84 9.56 -12.43
N ILE A 141 -13.76 9.58 -11.64
CA ILE A 141 -12.64 8.63 -11.73
C ILE A 141 -12.63 7.60 -10.60
N MET A 142 -13.72 7.41 -9.85
CA MET A 142 -13.80 6.42 -8.77
C MET A 142 -13.56 4.97 -9.26
N ASP A 143 -13.90 4.68 -10.51
CA ASP A 143 -13.68 3.37 -11.15
C ASP A 143 -12.34 3.30 -11.92
N TYR A 144 -11.48 4.29 -11.73
CA TYR A 144 -10.15 4.30 -12.33
C TYR A 144 -9.14 3.70 -11.35
N ASN A 145 -8.03 3.22 -11.89
CA ASN A 145 -6.95 2.68 -11.09
C ASN A 145 -6.39 3.75 -10.13
N PHE A 146 -6.19 3.35 -8.88
CA PHE A 146 -5.64 4.17 -7.80
C PHE A 146 -4.35 4.92 -8.18
N TYR A 147 -3.38 4.23 -8.79
CA TYR A 147 -2.11 4.82 -9.22
C TYR A 147 -2.29 5.95 -10.24
N GLY A 148 -3.32 5.87 -11.08
CA GLY A 148 -3.64 6.90 -12.07
C GLY A 148 -4.01 8.26 -11.44
N SER A 149 -4.36 8.27 -10.16
CA SER A 149 -4.84 9.46 -9.44
C SER A 149 -3.74 10.14 -8.62
N LEU A 150 -2.57 9.51 -8.51
CA LEU A 150 -1.49 9.96 -7.62
C LEU A 150 -0.90 11.29 -8.06
N HIS A 151 -0.71 11.51 -9.37
CA HIS A 151 -0.18 12.77 -9.86
C HIS A 151 -1.09 13.95 -9.47
N GLY A 152 -2.41 13.81 -9.67
CA GLY A 152 -3.38 14.83 -9.29
C GLY A 152 -3.45 15.04 -7.77
N THR A 153 -3.43 13.94 -7.02
CA THR A 153 -3.44 13.92 -5.55
C THR A 153 -2.24 14.65 -4.93
N LEU A 154 -1.02 14.38 -5.43
CA LEU A 154 0.22 14.88 -4.84
C LEU A 154 0.62 16.26 -5.37
N LYS A 155 0.02 16.72 -6.47
CA LYS A 155 0.31 18.02 -7.08
C LYS A 155 0.31 19.20 -6.09
N PRO A 156 -0.65 19.34 -5.15
CA PRO A 156 -0.63 20.44 -4.18
C PRO A 156 0.61 20.39 -3.28
N TYR A 157 0.97 19.20 -2.80
CA TYR A 157 2.16 19.00 -1.96
C TYR A 157 3.44 19.28 -2.74
N CYS A 158 3.60 18.70 -3.93
CA CYS A 158 4.79 18.93 -4.76
C CYS A 158 4.95 20.40 -5.15
N ASN A 159 3.85 21.11 -5.44
CA ASN A 159 3.90 22.55 -5.68
C ASN A 159 4.31 23.36 -4.44
N SER A 160 4.04 22.87 -3.23
CA SER A 160 4.46 23.52 -1.99
C SER A 160 5.96 23.43 -1.74
N LEU A 161 6.61 22.40 -2.29
CA LEU A 161 8.06 22.19 -2.20
C LEU A 161 8.83 22.99 -3.26
N ARG A 162 8.16 23.43 -4.34
CA ARG A 162 8.81 24.24 -5.38
C ARG A 162 9.20 25.60 -4.84
N ASP A 163 10.46 25.96 -5.06
CA ASP A 163 10.93 27.31 -4.83
C ASP A 163 10.21 28.28 -5.78
N LYS A 164 9.36 29.14 -5.20
CA LYS A 164 8.59 30.15 -5.95
C LYS A 164 9.44 31.32 -6.43
N SER A 165 10.70 31.42 -6.00
CA SER A 165 11.65 32.42 -6.46
C SER A 165 12.34 32.04 -7.78
N ILE A 166 12.18 30.78 -8.22
CA ILE A 166 12.69 30.28 -9.48
C ILE A 166 11.58 30.35 -10.54
N ASP A 167 11.65 31.37 -11.41
CA ASP A 167 10.77 31.47 -12.59
C ASP A 167 11.14 30.37 -13.60
N PHE A 168 10.26 29.39 -13.75
CA PHE A 168 10.36 28.42 -14.85
C PHE A 168 9.85 29.06 -16.13
N TYR A 169 10.74 29.70 -16.88
CA TYR A 169 10.47 30.03 -18.28
C TYR A 169 10.49 28.73 -19.09
N LEU A 170 9.35 28.35 -19.66
CA LEU A 170 9.35 27.45 -20.81
C LEU A 170 10.08 28.19 -21.93
N ASN A 171 11.35 27.87 -22.14
CA ASN A 171 12.02 28.23 -23.38
C ASN A 171 11.25 27.53 -24.52
N GLU A 172 10.88 28.29 -25.55
CA GLU A 172 10.19 27.83 -26.78
C GLU A 172 10.90 26.66 -27.49
N SER A 173 12.09 26.23 -27.06
CA SER A 173 12.81 25.08 -27.59
C SER A 173 12.64 23.75 -26.83
N GLY A 174 11.70 23.62 -25.90
CA GLY A 174 11.27 22.31 -25.35
C GLY A 174 12.26 21.58 -24.43
N ASP A 175 13.50 22.05 -24.31
CA ASP A 175 14.48 21.48 -23.39
C ASP A 175 14.45 22.20 -22.03
N ARG A 176 14.12 21.45 -20.96
CA ARG A 176 14.21 21.94 -19.58
C ARG A 176 15.70 22.06 -19.22
N ARG A 177 16.19 23.27 -18.94
CA ARG A 177 17.46 23.44 -18.21
C ARG A 177 17.23 23.29 -16.71
N ARG A 178 17.99 22.40 -16.07
CA ARG A 178 18.27 22.43 -14.63
C ARG A 178 19.17 23.64 -14.34
N ILE A 179 18.92 24.34 -13.23
CA ILE A 179 19.88 25.28 -12.60
C ILE A 179 20.86 24.46 -11.78
#